data_AF-A0A7Y2TQ25-F1
#
_entry.id   AF-A0A7Y2TQ25-F1
#
_cell.length_a   1.000
_cell.length_b   1.000
_cell.length_c   1.000
_cell.angle_alpha   90.00
_cell.angle_beta   90.00
_cell.angle_gamma   90.00
#
_symmetry.space_group_name_H-M   'P 1'
#
loop_
_entity.id
_entity.type
_entity.pdbx_description
1 polymer ?
#
loop_
_entity_poly.entity_id
_entity_poly.type
_entity_poly.pdbx_seq_one_letter_code
_entity_poly.pdbx_strand_id
1 'polypeptide(L)' 'MTGTCQVDFYVLADPVRSAESLACQLALMAWEQGHRVCVRTEDELEAQRIDELMWEQPPGRFLP' A
#
# COMPACT_ATOMS: atom_id res chain seq x y z
N MET A 1 10.38 -27.08 -2.74
CA MET A 1 9.46 -26.15 -2.07
C MET A 1 8.77 -25.34 -3.15
N THR A 2 7.60 -25.77 -3.61
CA THR A 2 6.79 -24.98 -4.54
C THR A 2 6.27 -23.78 -3.76
N GLY A 3 6.89 -22.61 -3.97
CA GLY A 3 6.37 -21.36 -3.43
C GLY A 3 5.01 -21.10 -4.05
N THR A 4 3.95 -21.24 -3.29
CA THR A 4 2.59 -20.90 -3.73
C THR A 4 2.53 -19.39 -3.87
N CYS A 5 2.45 -18.90 -5.09
CA CYS A 5 2.18 -17.49 -5.36
C CYS A 5 0.70 -17.23 -5.01
N GLN A 6 0.44 -16.48 -3.94
CA GLN A 6 -0.89 -16.01 -3.58
C GLN A 6 -1.10 -14.60 -4.13
N VAL A 7 -2.24 -14.39 -4.79
CA VAL A 7 -2.64 -13.10 -5.35
C VAL A 7 -4.05 -12.81 -4.87
N ASP A 8 -4.20 -11.66 -4.19
CA ASP A 8 -5.48 -11.18 -3.68
C ASP A 8 -5.88 -9.91 -4.42
N PHE A 9 -7.17 -9.78 -4.75
CA PHE A 9 -7.73 -8.60 -5.39
C PHE A 9 -8.64 -7.86 -4.42
N TYR A 10 -8.41 -6.56 -4.26
CA TYR A 10 -9.23 -5.70 -3.41
C TYR A 10 -10.16 -4.86 -4.27
N VAL A 11 -11.46 -4.92 -3.98
CA VAL A 11 -12.48 -4.12 -4.68
C VAL A 11 -12.79 -2.88 -3.86
N LEU A 12 -12.61 -1.70 -4.45
CA LEU A 12 -12.98 -0.43 -3.84
C LEU A 12 -14.49 -0.24 -3.97
N ALA A 13 -15.22 -0.46 -2.87
CA ALA A 13 -16.68 -0.28 -2.84
C ALA A 13 -17.09 1.19 -2.61
N ASP A 14 -16.17 2.02 -2.12
CA ASP A 14 -16.43 3.40 -1.73
C ASP A 14 -15.74 4.36 -2.71
N PRO A 15 -16.47 5.27 -3.38
CA PRO A 15 -15.88 6.26 -4.29
C PRO A 15 -14.97 7.27 -3.58
N VAL A 16 -15.00 7.35 -2.25
CA VAL A 16 -14.17 8.25 -1.45
C VAL A 16 -12.80 7.64 -1.12
N ARG A 17 -12.68 6.30 -1.13
CA ARG A 17 -11.38 5.64 -0.90
C ARG A 17 -10.63 5.50 -2.21
N SER A 18 -9.53 6.23 -2.32
CA SER A 18 -8.58 6.07 -3.40
C SER A 18 -7.84 4.72 -3.29
N ALA A 19 -7.39 4.19 -4.43
CA ALA A 19 -6.61 2.96 -4.45
C ALA A 19 -5.28 3.11 -3.69
N GLU A 20 -4.73 4.32 -3.75
CA GLU A 20 -3.51 4.76 -3.09
C GLU A 20 -3.65 4.72 -1.56
N SER A 21 -4.79 5.17 -1.03
CA SER A 21 -5.07 5.12 0.40
C SER A 21 -5.13 3.68 0.91
N LEU A 22 -5.78 2.80 0.13
CA LEU A 22 -5.84 1.37 0.45
C LEU A 22 -4.46 0.72 0.34
N ALA A 23 -3.68 1.06 -0.68
CA ALA A 23 -2.32 0.55 -0.85
C ALA A 23 -1.42 0.92 0.34
N CYS A 24 -1.50 2.16 0.84
CA CYS A 24 -0.79 2.60 2.04
C CYS A 24 -1.19 1.78 3.27
N GLN A 25 -2.50 1.55 3.46
CA GLN A 25 -2.99 0.73 4.57
C GLN A 25 -2.47 -0.71 4.50
N LEU A 26 -2.52 -1.35 3.33
CA LEU A 26 -2.03 -2.71 3.12
C LEU A 26 -0.51 -2.80 3.33
N ALA A 27 0.22 -1.80 2.83
CA ALA A 27 1.66 -1.73 3.01
C ALA A 27 2.04 -1.63 4.48
N LEU A 28 1.36 -0.77 5.25
CA LEU A 28 1.58 -0.67 6.69
C LEU A 28 1.28 -1.98 7.39
N MET A 29 0.14 -2.61 7.12
CA MET A 29 -0.23 -3.88 7.76
C MET A 29 0.81 -4.97 7.50
N ALA A 30 1.33 -5.07 6.27
CA ALA A 30 2.35 -6.04 5.92
C ALA A 30 3.71 -5.71 6.55
N TRP A 31 4.09 -4.43 6.59
CA TRP A 31 5.31 -3.97 7.26
C TRP A 31 5.28 -4.27 8.76
N GLU A 32 4.15 -4.02 9.45
CA GLU A 32 3.98 -4.34 10.87
C GLU A 32 4.04 -5.83 11.18
N GLN A 33 3.74 -6.68 10.20
CA GLN A 33 3.91 -8.14 10.29
C GLN A 33 5.36 -8.58 10.01
N GLY A 34 6.28 -7.64 9.76
CA GLY A 34 7.70 -7.91 9.47
C GLY A 34 7.98 -8.27 8.01
N HIS A 35 7.03 -8.06 7.10
CA HIS A 35 7.25 -8.31 5.68
C HIS A 35 7.97 -7.13 5.00
N ARG A 36 8.76 -7.46 3.98
CA ARG A 36 9.31 -6.45 3.07
C ARG A 36 8.26 -6.14 2.01
N VAL A 37 7.82 -4.90 1.96
CA VAL A 37 6.77 -4.44 1.05
C VAL A 37 7.39 -3.68 -0.11
N CYS A 38 6.83 -3.87 -1.30
CA CYS A 38 7.14 -3.05 -2.46
C CYS A 38 5.83 -2.64 -3.13
N VAL A 39 5.62 -1.34 -3.29
CA VAL A 39 4.51 -0.79 -4.05
C VAL A 39 5.00 -0.48 -5.46
N ARG A 40 4.19 -0.86 -6.46
CA ARG A 40 4.45 -0.61 -7.88
C ARG A 40 3.45 0.39 -8.39
N THR A 41 3.95 1.52 -8.87
CA THR A 41 3.16 2.58 -9.50
C THR A 41 3.37 2.55 -11.01
N GLU A 42 2.48 3.21 -11.74
CA GLU A 42 2.53 3.32 -13.19
C GLU A 42 3.70 4.21 -13.65
N ASP A 43 3.92 5.32 -12.94
CA ASP A 43 4.98 6.28 -13.23
C ASP A 43 5.62 6.84 -11.95
N GLU A 44 6.59 7.74 -12.15
CA GLU A 44 7.36 8.38 -11.08
C GLU A 44 6.58 9.48 -10.34
N LEU A 45 5.59 10.11 -11.00
CA LEU A 45 4.74 11.11 -10.36
C LEU A 45 3.77 10.45 -9.37
N GLU A 46 3.18 9.32 -9.76
CA GLU A 46 2.39 8.45 -8.89
C GLU A 46 3.23 7.91 -7.74
N ALA A 47 4.50 7.53 -8.01
CA ALA A 47 5.41 7.06 -6.97
C ALA A 47 5.64 8.13 -5.89
N GLN A 48 5.91 9.38 -6.30
CA GLN A 48 6.11 10.49 -5.36
C GLN A 48 4.85 10.79 -4.56
N ARG A 49 3.67 10.78 -5.19
CA ARG A 49 2.42 11.03 -4.48
C ARG A 49 2.12 9.96 -3.44
N ILE A 50 2.36 8.69 -3.76
CA ILE A 50 2.18 7.60 -2.81
C ILE A 50 3.21 7.68 -1.68
N ASP A 51 4.46 8.04 -1.99
CA ASP A 51 5.51 8.24 -0.98
C ASP A 51 5.06 9.31 0.02
N GLU A 52 4.66 10.49 -0.45
CA GLU A 52 4.09 11.56 0.40
C GLU A 52 2.88 11.08 1.21
N LEU A 53 1.97 10.34 0.57
CA LEU A 53 0.77 9.82 1.24
C LEU A 53 1.11 8.82 2.36
N MET A 54 2.18 8.03 2.23
CA MET A 54 2.64 7.09 3.28
C MET A 54 3.17 7.82 4.52
N TRP A 55 3.67 9.05 4.37
CA TRP A 55 4.05 9.90 5.50
C TRP A 55 2.83 10.49 6.21
N GLU A 56 1.76 10.81 5.48
CA GLU A 56 0.56 11.45 6.00
C GLU A 56 -0.52 10.46 6.47
N GLN A 57 -0.59 9.28 5.87
CA GLN A 57 -1.61 8.27 6.10
C GLN A 57 -1.02 6.87 6.30
N PRO A 58 -1.57 6.07 7.24
CA PRO A 58 -2.77 6.35 8.05
C PRO A 58 -2.51 7.23 9.30
N PRO A 59 -3.52 7.96 9.80
CA PRO A 59 -3.37 8.89 10.92
C PRO A 59 -2.82 8.18 12.17
N GLY A 60 -1.67 8.63 12.65
CA GLY A 60 -1.01 8.13 13.86
C GLY A 60 -0.05 6.96 13.65
N ARG A 61 0.20 6.53 12.40
CA ARG A 61 1.19 5.50 12.07
C ARG A 61 2.03 5.94 10.88
N PHE A 62 3.34 5.83 11.05
CA PHE A 62 4.33 6.21 10.04
C PHE A 62 4.88 4.95 9.36
N LEU A 63 4.93 4.95 8.02
CA LEU A 63 5.53 3.92 7.17
C LEU A 63 6.98 4.34 6.81
N PRO A 64 8.02 3.66 7.30
CA PRO A 64 9.43 4.01 7.03
C PRO A 64 9.98 3.46 5.71
#